data_AF-A0A259CIN6-F1
#
_entry.id   AF-A0A259CIN6-F1
#
_cell.length_a   1.000
_cell.length_b   1.000
_cell.length_c   1.000
_cell.angle_alpha   90.00
_cell.angle_beta   90.00
_cell.angle_gamma   90.00
#
_symmetry.space_group_name_H-M   'P 1'
#
loop_
_entity.id
_entity.type
_entity.pdbx_description
1 polymer ?
#
loop_
_entity_poly.entity_id
_entity_poly.type
_entity_poly.pdbx_seq_one_letter_code
_entity_poly.pdbx_strand_id
1 'polypeptide(L)'
;AVALGREVIWLHTYGERFADPASGRPAAPPRMPKGQGPTIPVGGTIPGAPNPLPDTMHHDPSTGRLHVGEGFIANVPTAVAEYQVSGRSVLRQWFSYRKSDRTRPVIGDRRPPSALDKIQPDHWLPEYTEDLLNLLHVLGRLVALEPAQATLLDEICAAPLLTEASLTGAGALASAPVIKGKKAKAAAQPGLFD
;
A
#
# COMPACT_ATOMS: atom_id res chain seq x y z
N ALA A 1 -12.65 10.26 11.73
CA ALA A 1 -12.63 9.23 10.67
C ALA A 1 -12.52 9.79 9.25
N VAL A 2 -13.54 10.47 8.72
CA VAL A 2 -13.59 10.83 7.29
C VAL A 2 -12.41 11.70 6.83
N ALA A 3 -12.00 12.71 7.62
CA ALA A 3 -10.88 13.58 7.26
C ALA A 3 -9.57 12.80 7.03
N LEU A 4 -9.18 11.95 7.98
CA LEU A 4 -8.01 11.06 7.86
C LEU A 4 -8.16 10.09 6.67
N GLY A 5 -9.34 9.52 6.47
CA GLY A 5 -9.59 8.63 5.32
C GLY A 5 -9.39 9.33 3.97
N ARG A 6 -9.82 10.59 3.85
CA ARG A 6 -9.59 11.41 2.63
C ARG A 6 -8.10 11.66 2.38
N GLU A 7 -7.32 11.86 3.44
CA GLU A 7 -5.87 12.02 3.31
C GLU A 7 -5.19 10.73 2.84
N VAL A 8 -5.54 9.58 3.42
CA VAL A 8 -5.01 8.27 2.99
C VAL A 8 -5.32 7.98 1.53
N ILE A 9 -6.55 8.24 1.08
CA ILE A 9 -6.91 8.04 -0.34
C ILE A 9 -6.15 9.02 -1.24
N TRP A 10 -6.00 10.28 -0.82
CA TRP A 10 -5.19 11.27 -1.55
C TRP A 10 -3.73 10.80 -1.68
N LEU A 11 -3.15 10.21 -0.63
CA LEU A 11 -1.81 9.63 -0.66
C LEU A 11 -1.70 8.46 -1.65
N HIS A 12 -2.62 7.50 -1.59
CA HIS A 12 -2.59 6.32 -2.47
C HIS A 12 -2.89 6.61 -3.94
N THR A 13 -3.55 7.74 -4.22
CA THR A 13 -3.85 8.18 -5.59
C THR A 13 -2.87 9.23 -6.08
N TYR A 14 -1.74 9.44 -5.39
CA TYR A 14 -0.73 10.44 -5.74
C TYR A 14 -1.31 11.85 -6.00
N GLY A 15 -2.36 12.19 -5.26
CA GLY A 15 -3.02 13.49 -5.35
C GLY A 15 -4.14 13.61 -6.37
N GLU A 16 -4.48 12.55 -7.12
CA GLU A 16 -5.55 12.58 -8.11
C GLU A 16 -6.96 12.55 -7.50
N ARG A 17 -7.13 12.08 -6.27
CA ARG A 17 -8.42 12.05 -5.57
C ARG A 17 -8.32 12.77 -4.23
N PHE A 18 -9.44 13.38 -3.84
CA PHE A 18 -9.55 14.16 -2.62
C PHE A 18 -8.51 15.29 -2.50
N ALA A 19 -8.05 15.87 -3.61
CA ALA A 19 -7.23 17.08 -3.56
C ALA A 19 -8.00 18.22 -2.87
N ASP A 20 -7.31 18.90 -1.97
CA ASP A 20 -7.77 20.01 -1.15
C ASP A 20 -6.54 20.81 -0.69
N PRO A 21 -6.12 21.81 -1.49
CA PRO A 21 -4.96 22.63 -1.17
C PRO A 21 -5.09 23.39 0.17
N ALA A 22 -6.30 23.78 0.57
CA ALA A 22 -6.54 24.48 1.82
C ALA A 22 -6.22 23.60 3.05
N SER A 23 -6.36 22.28 2.90
CA SER A 23 -5.99 21.29 3.92
C SER A 23 -4.62 20.64 3.65
N GLY A 24 -3.75 21.26 2.84
CA GLY A 24 -2.39 20.75 2.58
C GLY A 24 -2.32 19.49 1.70
N ARG A 25 -3.35 19.26 0.88
CA ARG A 25 -3.46 18.13 -0.06
C ARG A 25 -3.57 18.62 -1.51
N PRO A 26 -2.52 19.21 -2.10
CA PRO A 26 -2.59 19.74 -3.47
C PRO A 26 -2.90 18.66 -4.52
N ALA A 27 -3.37 19.06 -5.70
CA ALA A 27 -3.53 18.17 -6.86
C ALA A 27 -2.17 17.89 -7.53
N ALA A 28 -1.25 17.28 -6.78
CA ALA A 28 0.12 16.98 -7.19
C ALA A 28 0.65 15.78 -6.37
N PRO A 29 1.72 15.12 -6.83
CA PRO A 29 2.36 14.05 -6.08
C PRO A 29 2.66 14.47 -4.63
N PRO A 30 2.21 13.70 -3.63
CA PRO A 30 2.41 14.02 -2.23
C PRO A 30 3.88 14.24 -1.89
N ARG A 31 4.13 15.25 -1.06
CA ARG A 31 5.45 15.51 -0.48
C ARG A 31 5.34 15.53 1.03
N MET A 32 6.37 14.99 1.67
CA MET A 32 6.58 15.19 3.10
C MET A 32 6.90 16.67 3.38
N PRO A 33 6.73 17.14 4.63
CA PRO A 33 7.18 18.47 5.01
C PRO A 33 8.64 18.72 4.63
N LYS A 34 8.94 19.98 4.29
CA LYS A 34 10.29 20.38 3.85
C LYS A 34 11.34 19.96 4.90
N GLY A 35 12.41 19.32 4.44
CA GLY A 35 13.50 18.82 5.28
C GLY A 35 13.23 17.45 5.93
N GLN A 36 12.03 16.88 5.80
CA GLN A 36 11.69 15.57 6.37
C GLN A 36 11.55 14.48 5.30
N GLY A 37 11.50 14.83 4.02
CA GLY A 37 11.38 13.86 2.93
C GLY A 37 12.72 13.26 2.46
N PRO A 38 12.66 12.18 1.66
CA PRO A 38 13.83 11.57 1.05
C PRO A 38 14.65 12.59 0.23
N THR A 39 15.97 12.42 0.25
CA THR A 39 16.89 13.26 -0.52
C THR A 39 17.97 12.42 -1.18
N ILE A 40 18.48 12.89 -2.31
CA ILE A 40 19.63 12.26 -2.99
C ILE A 40 20.83 13.18 -2.75
N PRO A 41 21.70 12.89 -1.76
CA PRO A 41 22.88 13.69 -1.51
C PRO A 41 23.90 13.51 -2.64
N VAL A 42 24.95 14.34 -2.63
CA VAL A 42 26.08 14.20 -3.55
C VAL A 42 26.64 12.78 -3.46
N GLY A 43 26.84 12.13 -4.61
CA GLY A 43 27.28 10.74 -4.71
C GLY A 43 26.19 9.69 -4.47
N GLY A 44 24.95 10.09 -4.14
CA GLY A 44 23.83 9.17 -3.95
C GLY A 44 23.04 8.83 -5.22
N THR A 45 23.40 9.42 -6.36
CA THR A 45 22.70 9.16 -7.63
C THR A 45 22.74 7.67 -7.95
N ILE A 46 21.58 7.10 -8.27
CA ILE A 46 21.48 5.71 -8.74
C ILE A 46 21.97 5.70 -10.19
N PRO A 47 23.06 4.97 -10.52
CA PRO A 47 23.64 5.02 -11.85
C PRO A 47 22.67 4.52 -12.93
N GLY A 48 22.49 5.33 -13.97
CA GLY A 48 21.82 4.95 -15.21
C GLY A 48 22.82 4.42 -16.24
N ALA A 49 22.51 4.54 -17.54
CA ALA A 49 23.41 4.08 -18.60
C ALA A 49 24.82 4.71 -18.48
N PRO A 50 25.90 3.95 -18.71
CA PRO A 50 25.94 2.59 -19.24
C PRO A 50 25.85 1.47 -18.19
N ASN A 51 25.61 1.78 -16.92
CA ASN A 51 25.49 0.76 -15.87
C ASN A 51 24.23 -0.10 -16.09
N PRO A 52 24.29 -1.40 -15.81
CA PRO A 52 23.12 -2.26 -15.88
C PRO A 52 22.10 -1.88 -14.80
N LEU A 53 20.87 -2.39 -14.94
CA LEU A 53 19.90 -2.33 -13.85
C LEU A 53 20.48 -2.93 -12.54
N PRO A 54 20.19 -2.34 -11.38
CA PRO A 54 20.62 -2.85 -10.10
C PRO A 54 19.89 -4.15 -9.74
N ASP A 55 20.57 -5.07 -9.06
CA ASP A 55 19.97 -6.30 -8.53
C ASP A 55 19.65 -6.26 -7.04
N THR A 56 20.17 -5.25 -6.34
CA THR A 56 20.11 -5.16 -4.89
C THR A 56 19.44 -3.86 -4.44
N MET A 57 18.61 -3.99 -3.41
CA MET A 57 18.08 -2.87 -2.63
C MET A 57 18.09 -3.27 -1.17
N HIS A 58 18.67 -2.44 -0.31
CA HIS A 58 18.68 -2.67 1.12
C HIS A 58 18.64 -1.33 1.87
N HIS A 59 18.08 -1.37 3.07
CA HIS A 59 18.07 -0.23 3.97
C HIS A 59 19.19 -0.40 5.01
N ASP A 60 19.90 0.69 5.29
CA ASP A 60 20.81 0.80 6.41
C ASP A 60 20.14 1.65 7.52
N PRO A 61 19.69 1.02 8.62
CA PRO A 61 19.06 1.73 9.73
C PRO A 61 19.98 2.71 10.45
N SER A 62 21.30 2.49 10.41
CA SER A 62 22.26 3.34 11.13
C SER A 62 22.43 4.70 10.46
N THR A 63 22.35 4.74 9.13
CA THR A 63 22.46 5.98 8.35
C THR A 63 21.13 6.49 7.83
N GLY A 64 20.06 5.69 7.93
CA GLY A 64 18.75 6.03 7.35
C GLY A 64 18.80 6.11 5.83
N ARG A 65 19.62 5.26 5.19
CA ARG A 65 19.83 5.24 3.74
C ARG A 65 19.19 4.02 3.12
N LEU A 66 18.49 4.23 2.00
CA LEU A 66 18.05 3.17 1.11
C LEU A 66 19.05 3.06 -0.04
N HIS A 67 19.83 1.99 -0.05
CA HIS A 67 20.75 1.67 -1.13
C HIS A 67 20.02 0.96 -2.26
N VAL A 68 20.34 1.36 -3.50
CA VAL A 68 19.82 0.77 -4.74
C VAL A 68 20.99 0.59 -5.69
N GLY A 69 21.48 -0.65 -5.82
CA GLY A 69 22.76 -0.91 -6.46
C GLY A 69 23.88 -0.09 -5.82
N GLU A 70 24.57 0.71 -6.63
CA GLU A 70 25.67 1.58 -6.22
C GLU A 70 25.22 2.98 -5.74
N GLY A 71 23.94 3.33 -5.91
CA GLY A 71 23.38 4.59 -5.44
C GLY A 71 22.65 4.47 -4.10
N PHE A 72 22.22 5.61 -3.55
CA PHE A 72 21.43 5.64 -2.33
C PHE A 72 20.57 6.90 -2.15
N ILE A 73 19.45 6.72 -1.48
CA ILE A 73 18.55 7.79 -1.05
C ILE A 73 18.68 7.94 0.46
N ALA A 74 18.99 9.16 0.93
CA ALA A 74 19.07 9.49 2.34
C ALA A 74 17.71 9.94 2.90
N ASN A 75 17.62 9.97 4.23
CA ASN A 75 16.41 10.34 4.98
C ASN A 75 15.23 9.38 4.70
N VAL A 76 15.53 8.09 4.80
CA VAL A 76 14.54 7.00 4.75
C VAL A 76 14.52 6.33 6.13
N PRO A 77 13.58 6.66 7.02
CA PRO A 77 13.44 5.98 8.30
C PRO A 77 13.11 4.49 8.16
N THR A 78 13.48 3.67 9.14
CA THR A 78 13.21 2.22 9.14
C THR A 78 11.72 1.90 8.94
N ALA A 79 10.82 2.64 9.61
CA ALA A 79 9.38 2.47 9.46
C ALA A 79 8.90 2.65 8.00
N VAL A 80 9.56 3.52 7.22
CA VAL A 80 9.27 3.72 5.79
C VAL A 80 9.83 2.58 4.95
N ALA A 81 11.09 2.19 5.20
CA ALA A 81 11.75 1.10 4.47
C ALA A 81 11.07 -0.26 4.69
N GLU A 82 10.57 -0.49 5.91
CA GLU A 82 9.93 -1.73 6.34
C GLU A 82 8.42 -1.72 6.19
N TYR A 83 7.82 -0.64 5.66
CA TYR A 83 6.37 -0.51 5.53
C TYR A 83 5.73 -1.70 4.80
N GLN A 84 4.66 -2.25 5.38
CA GLN A 84 3.99 -3.45 4.87
C GLN A 84 2.48 -3.27 4.74
N VAL A 85 1.93 -3.94 3.74
CA VAL A 85 0.48 -4.16 3.61
C VAL A 85 0.27 -5.67 3.57
N SER A 86 -0.56 -6.20 4.47
CA SER A 86 -0.86 -7.63 4.55
C SER A 86 0.39 -8.52 4.61
N GLY A 87 1.41 -8.10 5.39
CA GLY A 87 2.67 -8.83 5.55
C GLY A 87 3.62 -8.77 4.34
N ARG A 88 3.35 -7.90 3.36
CA ARG A 88 4.21 -7.68 2.19
C ARG A 88 4.88 -6.32 2.26
N SER A 89 6.21 -6.31 2.22
CA SER A 89 6.99 -5.07 2.12
C SER A 89 6.72 -4.38 0.77
N VAL A 90 6.17 -3.17 0.84
CA VAL A 90 5.78 -2.40 -0.36
C VAL A 90 7.01 -2.04 -1.17
N LEU A 91 8.07 -1.57 -0.50
CA LEU A 91 9.31 -1.14 -1.15
C LEU A 91 10.04 -2.29 -1.84
N ARG A 92 10.18 -3.44 -1.17
CA ARG A 92 10.78 -4.65 -1.77
C ARG A 92 9.96 -5.15 -2.95
N GLN A 93 8.63 -5.12 -2.85
CA GLN A 93 7.76 -5.51 -3.95
C GLN A 93 7.91 -4.57 -5.15
N TRP A 94 7.92 -3.25 -4.92
CA TRP A 94 8.13 -2.24 -5.95
C TRP A 94 9.46 -2.44 -6.70
N PHE A 95 10.54 -2.71 -5.96
CA PHE A 95 11.87 -2.95 -6.54
C PHE A 95 11.95 -4.28 -7.30
N SER A 96 11.22 -5.32 -6.88
CA SER A 96 11.24 -6.63 -7.54
C SER A 96 10.84 -6.59 -9.02
N TYR A 97 10.06 -5.58 -9.42
CA TYR A 97 9.65 -5.34 -10.81
C TYR A 97 10.60 -4.41 -11.58
N ARG A 98 11.66 -3.92 -10.94
CA ARG A 98 12.62 -2.94 -11.49
C ARG A 98 14.08 -3.37 -11.39
N LYS A 99 14.38 -4.50 -10.75
CA LYS A 99 15.72 -5.09 -10.76
C LYS A 99 16.05 -5.79 -12.09
N SER A 100 17.33 -6.06 -12.32
CA SER A 100 17.82 -6.75 -13.53
C SER A 100 17.31 -8.19 -13.60
N ASP A 101 17.60 -9.01 -12.59
CA ASP A 101 17.06 -10.37 -12.49
C ASP A 101 15.64 -10.35 -11.91
N ARG A 102 14.62 -10.51 -12.76
CA ARG A 102 13.20 -10.60 -12.34
C ARG A 102 12.68 -12.03 -12.27
N THR A 103 13.55 -13.02 -12.33
CA THR A 103 13.16 -14.43 -12.36
C THR A 103 12.42 -14.77 -11.07
N ARG A 104 11.22 -15.33 -11.20
CA ARG A 104 10.44 -15.83 -10.06
C ARG A 104 10.54 -17.35 -10.02
N PRO A 105 10.71 -17.97 -8.84
CA PRO A 105 10.60 -19.41 -8.72
C PRO A 105 9.29 -19.89 -9.32
N VAL A 106 9.37 -20.84 -10.25
CA VAL A 106 8.19 -21.50 -10.80
C VAL A 106 7.68 -22.45 -9.71
N ILE A 107 6.55 -22.10 -9.10
CA ILE A 107 5.92 -22.91 -8.05
C ILE A 107 4.73 -23.64 -8.68
N GLY A 108 4.81 -24.97 -8.73
CA GLY A 108 3.78 -25.84 -9.32
C GLY A 108 3.65 -25.70 -10.84
N ASP A 109 2.56 -26.23 -11.41
CA ASP A 109 2.25 -26.19 -12.85
C ASP A 109 1.76 -24.81 -13.31
N ARG A 110 2.45 -23.75 -12.88
CA ARG A 110 2.13 -22.38 -13.29
C ARG A 110 2.58 -22.17 -14.73
N ARG A 111 1.79 -21.34 -15.43
CA ARG A 111 2.11 -20.87 -16.77
C ARG A 111 3.55 -20.34 -16.81
N PRO A 112 4.36 -20.72 -17.80
CA PRO A 112 5.71 -20.18 -17.96
C PRO A 112 5.68 -18.64 -18.08
N PRO A 113 6.77 -17.95 -17.69
CA PRO A 113 6.89 -16.51 -17.82
C PRO A 113 6.57 -16.02 -19.23
N SER A 114 5.97 -14.84 -19.34
CA SER A 114 5.57 -14.29 -20.64
C SER A 114 6.81 -13.86 -21.43
N ALA A 115 6.77 -13.94 -22.76
CA ALA A 115 7.82 -13.34 -23.60
C ALA A 115 7.95 -11.82 -23.37
N LEU A 116 6.87 -11.16 -22.94
CA LEU A 116 6.87 -9.75 -22.56
C LEU A 116 7.76 -9.46 -21.34
N ASP A 117 8.02 -10.45 -20.47
CA ASP A 117 8.90 -10.27 -19.31
C ASP A 117 10.36 -10.01 -19.74
N LYS A 118 10.72 -10.31 -21.00
CA LYS A 118 12.05 -10.00 -21.57
C LYS A 118 12.18 -8.55 -22.03
N ILE A 119 11.07 -7.81 -22.12
CA ILE A 119 11.06 -6.40 -22.53
C ILE A 119 11.23 -5.56 -21.27
N GLN A 120 12.47 -5.19 -20.99
CA GLN A 120 12.84 -4.39 -19.82
C GLN A 120 13.85 -3.32 -20.24
N PRO A 121 13.93 -2.19 -19.51
CA PRO A 121 15.07 -1.30 -19.63
C PRO A 121 16.37 -2.06 -19.33
N ASP A 122 17.45 -1.68 -20.00
CA ASP A 122 18.79 -2.22 -19.78
C ASP A 122 19.55 -1.51 -18.65
N HIS A 123 19.10 -0.31 -18.26
CA HIS A 123 19.69 0.52 -17.21
C HIS A 123 18.62 1.16 -16.31
N TRP A 124 19.06 1.74 -15.19
CA TRP A 124 18.18 2.48 -14.30
C TRP A 124 17.71 3.79 -14.94
N LEU A 125 16.41 3.91 -15.15
CA LEU A 125 15.80 5.07 -15.78
C LEU A 125 15.64 6.23 -14.78
N PRO A 126 15.78 7.50 -15.19
CA PRO A 126 15.47 8.66 -14.35
C PRO A 126 14.07 8.59 -13.73
N GLU A 127 13.09 8.08 -14.49
CA GLU A 127 11.70 7.91 -14.05
C GLU A 127 11.58 6.93 -12.89
N TYR A 128 12.46 5.92 -12.79
CA TYR A 128 12.48 5.01 -11.64
C TYR A 128 12.94 5.70 -10.36
N THR A 129 13.87 6.65 -10.47
CA THR A 129 14.26 7.50 -9.33
C THR A 129 13.11 8.39 -8.90
N GLU A 130 12.41 9.01 -9.84
CA GLU A 130 11.24 9.85 -9.54
C GLU A 130 10.11 9.04 -8.89
N ASP A 131 9.76 7.89 -9.46
CA ASP A 131 8.78 6.95 -8.91
C ASP A 131 9.16 6.53 -7.48
N LEU A 132 10.43 6.22 -7.24
CA LEU A 132 10.93 5.82 -5.93
C LEU A 132 10.81 6.96 -4.91
N LEU A 133 11.19 8.18 -5.28
CA LEU A 133 11.03 9.35 -4.41
C LEU A 133 9.55 9.62 -4.11
N ASN A 134 8.67 9.53 -5.11
CA ASN A 134 7.22 9.66 -4.94
C ASN A 134 6.68 8.61 -3.97
N LEU A 135 7.07 7.34 -4.14
CA LEU A 135 6.69 6.25 -3.24
C LEU A 135 7.18 6.51 -1.81
N LEU A 136 8.44 6.88 -1.63
CA LEU A 136 9.02 7.15 -0.30
C LEU A 136 8.33 8.33 0.39
N HIS A 137 7.94 9.37 -0.34
CA HIS A 137 7.13 10.46 0.21
C HIS A 137 5.74 9.99 0.67
N VAL A 138 5.08 9.14 -0.13
CA VAL A 138 3.78 8.58 0.22
C VAL A 138 3.89 7.69 1.46
N LEU A 139 4.84 6.75 1.48
CA LEU A 139 5.08 5.86 2.61
C LEU A 139 5.44 6.64 3.88
N GLY A 140 6.30 7.65 3.78
CA GLY A 140 6.66 8.52 4.89
C GLY A 140 5.46 9.27 5.48
N ARG A 141 4.54 9.74 4.64
CA ARG A 141 3.29 10.36 5.12
C ARG A 141 2.32 9.35 5.72
N LEU A 142 2.23 8.14 5.16
CA LEU A 142 1.40 7.07 5.74
C LEU A 142 1.87 6.71 7.14
N VAL A 143 3.18 6.49 7.32
CA VAL A 143 3.78 6.24 8.64
C VAL A 143 3.48 7.38 9.62
N ALA A 144 3.56 8.64 9.18
CA ALA A 144 3.24 9.77 10.03
C ALA A 144 1.77 9.83 10.48
N LEU A 145 0.85 9.22 9.72
CA LEU A 145 -0.57 9.16 10.06
C LEU A 145 -0.92 7.99 11.00
N GLU A 146 -0.08 6.97 11.10
CA GLU A 146 -0.37 5.75 11.87
C GLU A 146 -0.78 6.02 13.32
N PRO A 147 -0.13 6.91 14.10
CA PRO A 147 -0.55 7.19 15.46
C PRO A 147 -1.98 7.75 15.54
N ALA A 148 -2.32 8.69 14.65
CA ALA A 148 -3.66 9.27 14.60
C ALA A 148 -4.71 8.26 14.15
N GLN A 149 -4.35 7.34 13.24
CA GLN A 149 -5.21 6.24 12.83
C GLN A 149 -5.46 5.24 13.95
N ALA A 150 -4.43 4.89 14.73
CA ALA A 150 -4.54 4.00 15.87
C ALA A 150 -5.46 4.60 16.95
N THR A 151 -5.24 5.85 17.34
CA THR A 151 -6.12 6.54 18.30
C THR A 151 -7.57 6.58 17.81
N LEU A 152 -7.79 6.93 16.54
CA LEU A 152 -9.14 6.94 15.97
C LEU A 152 -9.77 5.55 15.98
N LEU A 153 -9.01 4.49 15.69
CA LEU A 153 -9.52 3.13 15.72
C LEU A 153 -9.93 2.73 17.14
N ASP A 154 -9.11 3.04 18.14
CA ASP A 154 -9.41 2.77 19.54
C ASP A 154 -10.69 3.50 19.99
N GLU A 155 -10.83 4.77 19.63
CA GLU A 155 -12.05 5.56 19.90
C GLU A 155 -13.30 4.93 19.26
N ILE A 156 -13.19 4.47 18.00
CA ILE A 156 -14.30 3.81 17.30
C ILE A 156 -14.65 2.48 17.96
N CYS A 157 -13.66 1.68 18.33
CA CYS A 157 -13.85 0.39 18.98
C CYS A 157 -14.46 0.54 20.39
N ALA A 158 -14.14 1.62 21.10
CA ALA A 158 -14.70 1.93 22.41
C ALA A 158 -16.09 2.59 22.34
N ALA A 159 -16.54 3.05 21.16
CA ALA A 159 -17.80 3.73 21.00
C ALA A 159 -19.00 2.78 21.21
N PRO A 160 -20.14 3.29 21.72
CA PRO A 160 -21.36 2.49 21.84
C PRO A 160 -21.78 1.89 20.51
N LEU A 161 -22.18 0.61 20.53
CA LEU A 161 -22.73 -0.04 19.36
C LEU A 161 -24.08 0.57 18.98
N LEU A 162 -24.33 0.66 17.68
CA LEU A 162 -25.64 1.06 17.17
C LEU A 162 -26.66 -0.04 17.49
N THR A 163 -27.83 0.35 18.01
CA THR A 163 -28.92 -0.57 18.29
C THR A 163 -29.68 -0.87 17.01
N GLU A 164 -30.33 -2.05 16.96
CA GLU A 164 -31.24 -2.38 15.85
C GLU A 164 -32.33 -1.31 15.66
N ALA A 165 -32.87 -0.79 16.76
CA ALA A 165 -33.88 0.26 16.72
C ALA A 165 -33.37 1.56 16.08
N SER A 166 -32.13 1.97 16.37
CA SER A 166 -31.56 3.18 15.75
C SER A 166 -31.31 2.98 14.26
N LEU A 167 -30.82 1.80 13.87
CA LEU A 167 -30.61 1.44 12.46
C LEU A 167 -31.94 1.36 11.69
N THR A 168 -32.99 0.83 12.32
CA THR A 168 -34.35 0.76 11.74
C THR A 168 -34.95 2.14 11.55
N GLY A 169 -34.88 2.99 12.58
CA GLY A 169 -35.37 4.37 12.52
C GLY A 169 -34.65 5.21 11.47
N ALA A 170 -33.36 4.92 11.21
CA ALA A 170 -32.57 5.56 10.16
C ALA A 170 -32.80 4.95 8.75
N GLY A 171 -33.60 3.87 8.63
CA GLY A 171 -33.81 3.17 7.36
C GLY A 171 -32.56 2.46 6.84
N ALA A 172 -31.58 2.18 7.71
CA ALA A 172 -30.29 1.59 7.33
C ALA A 172 -30.36 0.06 7.17
N LEU A 173 -31.38 -0.59 7.74
CA LEU A 173 -31.59 -2.04 7.59
C LEU A 173 -32.34 -2.32 6.29
N ALA A 174 -31.77 -3.20 5.46
CA ALA A 174 -32.50 -3.76 4.33
C ALA A 174 -33.73 -4.52 4.84
N SER A 175 -34.88 -4.32 4.20
CA SER A 175 -36.07 -5.12 4.48
C SER A 175 -35.74 -6.59 4.23
N ALA A 176 -36.04 -7.47 5.19
CA ALA A 176 -35.81 -8.89 5.01
C ALA A 176 -36.56 -9.37 3.75
N PRO A 177 -35.91 -10.18 2.87
CA PRO A 177 -36.62 -10.73 1.73
C PRO A 177 -37.81 -11.55 2.23
N VAL A 178 -39.00 -11.29 1.69
CA VAL A 178 -40.18 -12.10 1.98
C VAL A 178 -39.97 -13.46 1.32
N ILE A 179 -39.39 -14.40 2.06
CA ILE A 179 -39.31 -15.79 1.63
C ILE A 179 -40.72 -16.36 1.76
N LYS A 180 -41.48 -16.38 0.65
CA LYS A 180 -42.73 -17.13 0.55
C LYS A 180 -42.40 -18.62 0.67
N GLY A 181 -42.41 -19.14 1.89
CA GLY A 181 -42.21 -20.55 2.15
C GLY A 181 -43.28 -21.38 1.45
N LYS A 182 -42.90 -22.18 0.44
CA LYS A 182 -43.62 -23.42 0.17
C LYS A 182 -43.39 -24.31 1.38
N LYS A 183 -44.46 -24.67 2.10
CA LYS A 183 -44.40 -25.70 3.14
C LYS A 183 -43.70 -26.94 2.56
N ALA A 184 -42.48 -27.22 3.02
CA ALA A 184 -41.86 -28.51 2.76
C ALA A 184 -42.72 -29.56 3.48
N LYS A 185 -43.26 -30.52 2.73
CA LYS A 185 -43.87 -31.72 3.30
C LYS A 185 -42.78 -32.42 4.12
N ALA A 186 -43.03 -32.65 5.40
CA ALA A 186 -42.17 -33.44 6.25
C ALA A 186 -42.04 -34.85 5.64
N ALA A 187 -40.88 -35.17 5.09
CA ALA A 187 -40.47 -36.54 4.84
C ALA A 187 -39.76 -37.01 6.11
N ALA A 188 -40.32 -38.04 6.74
CA ALA A 188 -39.72 -38.68 7.90
C ALA A 188 -38.35 -39.24 7.52
N GLN A 189 -37.28 -38.78 8.17
CA GLN A 189 -35.99 -39.45 8.15
C GLN A 189 -35.96 -40.47 9.30
N PRO A 190 -35.57 -41.73 9.06
CA PRO A 190 -35.29 -42.67 10.13
C PRO A 190 -34.10 -42.17 10.96
N GLY A 191 -34.15 -42.36 12.28
CA GLY A 191 -33.11 -41.92 13.21
C GLY A 191 -31.74 -42.51 12.87
N LEU A 192 -30.70 -41.66 12.86
CA LEU A 192 -29.32 -42.01 12.54
C LEU A 192 -28.56 -42.65 13.73
N PHE A 193 -29.26 -43.12 14.76
CA PHE A 193 -28.64 -43.72 15.95
C PHE A 193 -29.46 -44.90 16.50
N ASP A 194 -29.75 -45.88 15.64
CA ASP A 194 -29.87 -47.28 16.06
C ASP A 194 -28.80 -48.10 15.34
#